data_AF-A0A5C4RJY2-F1
#
_entry.id   AF-A0A5C4RJY2-F1
#
_cell.length_a   1.000
_cell.length_b   1.000
_cell.length_c   1.000
_cell.angle_alpha   90.00
_cell.angle_beta   90.00
_cell.angle_gamma   90.00
#
_symmetry.space_group_name_H-M   'P 1'
#
loop_
_entity.id
_entity.type
_entity.pdbx_description
1 polymer ?
#
loop_
_entity_poly.entity_id
_entity_poly.type
_entity_poly.pdbx_seq_one_letter_code
_entity_poly.pdbx_strand_id
1 'polypeptide(L)'
;MAIGYFLLAGDKTTCGGQIITGDHTMTFNGKATAREGDKVTCGKHPGTYTIVGGVSDVFDMGRKLAGTLDSVSTCPCRARFINSEMDSYEKQDKAADRVVAPANIVMQSFSSPTKEAGSIQPKPSVTPTPPPPIPVFAKSCLRGKGCTDAGTEAEPADNFGRMAIYQVPSSPAPVTPQKPEPPPQGKQHPPEPDKPQDKKLPWYKRWFRDGEDKAEAAATSVAATARSAVAEGEGLVMRYIGGSAISAGRWLAAPNPVTIGLMGLFYSPKLNDGEEDYLTPYRLRQIAEQYGKASTRVRFRWIRDEKSGRITVQGYHVSPEGGLDKVPVRMMTLNRTTGNYEFWEPGEHRPTILWTPNEQEFKVPAHTGNEERPFIPSQITVLPIPDKVGSDIESLPMPEEKDFRDYILVLPIPNMPPVYVYLSKPPVKLFEVDLYRNFAGRLRNGTHADHMPSAAAVKARLKALYPKLLPSELNSDSKNVSAIIIPEEVHQKLSQTYGGRNSSEQIERDSQDLRAALDRNFDAIKPSLKRYGATEVQLENARQRMHKINEEQGLYK
;
A
#
# COMPACT_ATOMS: atom_id res chain seq x y z
N MET A 1 -33.83 -16.47 2.91
CA MET A 1 -32.39 -16.61 2.58
C MET A 1 -32.05 -18.08 2.55
N ALA A 2 -31.75 -18.60 1.36
CA ALA A 2 -31.34 -19.99 1.17
C ALA A 2 -29.82 -20.04 0.96
N ILE A 3 -29.14 -20.97 1.63
CA ILE A 3 -27.70 -21.22 1.47
C ILE A 3 -27.52 -22.25 0.34
N GLY A 4 -26.74 -21.87 -0.67
CA GLY A 4 -26.32 -22.74 -1.76
C GLY A 4 -24.83 -23.04 -1.67
N TYR A 5 -24.36 -24.04 -2.42
CA TYR A 5 -22.96 -24.44 -2.47
C TYR A 5 -22.45 -24.45 -3.90
N PHE A 6 -21.19 -24.06 -4.10
CA PHE A 6 -20.55 -24.11 -5.41
C PHE A 6 -20.28 -25.56 -5.84
N LEU A 7 -20.33 -25.79 -7.15
CA LEU A 7 -20.20 -27.12 -7.73
C LEU A 7 -18.86 -27.32 -8.42
N LEU A 8 -18.38 -28.55 -8.44
CA LEU A 8 -17.07 -28.94 -8.95
C LEU A 8 -17.17 -30.09 -9.95
N ALA A 9 -16.16 -30.20 -10.80
CA ALA A 9 -15.92 -31.39 -11.59
C ALA A 9 -15.81 -32.62 -10.66
N GLY A 10 -16.64 -33.62 -10.91
CA GLY A 10 -16.79 -34.82 -10.08
C GLY A 10 -17.99 -34.82 -9.13
N ASP A 11 -18.64 -33.68 -8.88
CA ASP A 11 -19.84 -33.61 -8.04
C ASP A 11 -20.99 -34.43 -8.63
N LYS A 12 -21.77 -35.07 -7.76
CA LYS A 12 -22.82 -36.01 -8.16
C LYS A 12 -24.11 -35.27 -8.45
N THR A 13 -24.93 -35.88 -9.29
CA THR A 13 -26.31 -35.44 -9.53
C THR A 13 -27.27 -36.32 -8.73
N THR A 14 -28.41 -35.77 -8.36
CA THR A 14 -29.52 -36.49 -7.69
C THR A 14 -30.06 -37.68 -8.49
N CYS A 15 -29.78 -37.78 -9.79
CA CYS A 15 -30.16 -38.91 -10.63
C CYS A 15 -29.07 -40.00 -10.77
N GLY A 16 -27.94 -39.87 -10.06
CA GLY A 16 -26.83 -40.83 -10.10
C GLY A 16 -25.74 -40.54 -11.14
N GLY A 17 -25.85 -39.46 -11.91
CA GLY A 17 -24.78 -38.98 -12.81
C GLY A 17 -23.75 -38.08 -12.10
N GLN A 18 -22.82 -37.49 -12.84
CA GLN A 18 -21.81 -36.58 -12.29
C GLN A 18 -21.39 -35.46 -13.25
N ILE A 19 -20.85 -34.37 -12.71
CA ILE A 19 -20.19 -33.31 -13.48
C ILE A 19 -18.85 -33.83 -14.02
N ILE A 20 -18.63 -33.66 -15.32
CA ILE A 20 -17.48 -34.20 -16.06
C ILE A 20 -16.38 -33.15 -16.24
N THR A 21 -16.76 -31.92 -16.57
CA THR A 21 -15.82 -30.84 -16.88
C THR A 21 -16.00 -29.68 -15.91
N GLY A 22 -14.93 -28.93 -15.69
CA GLY A 22 -14.92 -27.66 -14.98
C GLY A 22 -13.76 -26.81 -15.50
N ASP A 23 -13.62 -25.58 -14.99
CA ASP A 23 -12.44 -24.77 -15.25
C ASP A 23 -11.37 -24.90 -14.17
N HIS A 24 -10.12 -24.84 -14.60
CA HIS A 24 -8.96 -24.89 -13.71
C HIS A 24 -8.44 -23.49 -13.34
N THR A 25 -9.01 -22.41 -13.87
CA THR A 25 -8.76 -21.03 -13.42
C THR A 25 -9.19 -20.82 -11.96
N MET A 26 -10.24 -21.54 -11.54
CA MET A 26 -10.74 -21.56 -10.17
C MET A 26 -10.95 -23.01 -9.73
N THR A 27 -10.23 -23.44 -8.70
CA THR A 27 -10.30 -24.82 -8.18
C THR A 27 -10.53 -24.84 -6.68
N PHE A 28 -11.36 -25.75 -6.18
CA PHE A 28 -11.47 -26.05 -4.75
C PHE A 28 -10.87 -27.44 -4.48
N ASN A 29 -9.92 -27.53 -3.54
CA ASN A 29 -9.19 -28.76 -3.22
C ASN A 29 -8.60 -29.49 -4.46
N GLY A 30 -8.14 -28.73 -5.46
CA GLY A 30 -7.55 -29.26 -6.69
C GLY A 30 -8.57 -29.75 -7.73
N LYS A 31 -9.88 -29.64 -7.46
CA LYS A 31 -10.94 -29.95 -8.43
C LYS A 31 -11.41 -28.68 -9.13
N ALA A 32 -11.57 -28.77 -10.45
CA ALA A 32 -12.03 -27.70 -11.31
C ALA A 32 -13.46 -27.25 -10.98
N THR A 33 -13.72 -25.95 -10.91
CA THR A 33 -15.06 -25.43 -10.63
C THR A 33 -15.98 -25.57 -11.83
N ALA A 34 -17.21 -25.99 -11.57
CA ALA A 34 -18.22 -26.19 -12.59
C ALA A 34 -18.93 -24.87 -12.90
N ARG A 35 -19.23 -24.62 -14.17
CA ARG A 35 -19.92 -23.44 -14.68
C ARG A 35 -21.13 -23.82 -15.50
N GLU A 36 -22.01 -22.86 -15.69
CA GLU A 36 -23.06 -22.94 -16.70
C GLU A 36 -22.48 -23.31 -18.07
N GLY A 37 -22.98 -24.38 -18.68
CA GLY A 37 -22.52 -24.97 -19.93
C GLY A 37 -21.55 -26.15 -19.79
N ASP A 38 -21.01 -26.42 -18.60
CA ASP A 38 -20.10 -27.55 -18.39
C ASP A 38 -20.85 -28.90 -18.46
N LYS A 39 -20.14 -29.97 -18.84
CA LYS A 39 -20.70 -31.26 -19.20
C LYS A 39 -21.02 -32.10 -17.95
N VAL A 40 -22.13 -32.84 -18.01
CA VAL A 40 -22.62 -33.71 -16.93
C VAL A 40 -23.20 -35.01 -17.51
N THR A 41 -23.01 -36.14 -16.83
CA THR A 41 -23.68 -37.42 -17.15
C THR A 41 -25.03 -37.55 -16.44
N CYS A 42 -25.91 -38.41 -16.94
CA CYS A 42 -27.13 -38.80 -16.23
C CYS A 42 -27.01 -40.26 -15.76
N GLY A 43 -27.50 -40.57 -14.56
CA GLY A 43 -27.50 -41.94 -14.04
C GLY A 43 -28.65 -42.81 -14.56
N LYS A 44 -29.64 -42.23 -15.25
CA LYS A 44 -30.83 -42.94 -15.77
C LYS A 44 -30.93 -42.98 -17.30
N HIS A 45 -30.27 -42.05 -17.99
CA HIS A 45 -30.34 -41.93 -19.44
C HIS A 45 -28.94 -41.84 -20.05
N PRO A 46 -28.65 -42.56 -21.14
CA PRO A 46 -27.37 -42.45 -21.83
C PRO A 46 -27.20 -41.05 -22.44
N GLY A 47 -25.95 -40.64 -22.66
CA GLY A 47 -25.60 -39.35 -23.28
C GLY A 47 -24.88 -38.38 -22.34
N THR A 48 -24.43 -37.27 -22.92
CA THR A 48 -23.79 -36.17 -22.20
C THR A 48 -24.70 -34.95 -22.26
N TYR A 49 -24.95 -34.36 -21.10
CA TYR A 49 -25.81 -33.21 -20.90
C TYR A 49 -24.97 -32.03 -20.40
N THR A 50 -25.61 -30.90 -20.17
CA THR A 50 -24.97 -29.66 -19.71
C THR A 50 -25.61 -29.13 -18.44
N ILE A 51 -24.84 -28.33 -17.70
CA ILE A 51 -25.36 -27.51 -16.60
C ILE A 51 -26.03 -26.27 -17.18
N VAL A 52 -27.25 -25.96 -16.75
CA VAL A 52 -27.95 -24.71 -17.08
C VAL A 52 -28.30 -23.95 -15.81
N GLY A 53 -28.20 -22.62 -15.87
CA GLY A 53 -28.29 -21.76 -14.70
C GLY A 53 -27.00 -21.76 -13.88
N GLY A 54 -26.85 -20.73 -13.06
CA GLY A 54 -25.68 -20.48 -12.25
C GLY A 54 -25.90 -19.28 -11.35
N VAL A 55 -25.00 -19.10 -10.38
CA VAL A 55 -25.10 -18.07 -9.37
C VAL A 55 -25.08 -16.69 -10.04
N SER A 56 -26.12 -15.88 -9.80
CA SER A 56 -26.44 -14.68 -10.60
C SER A 56 -25.31 -13.65 -10.67
N ASP A 57 -24.44 -13.61 -9.66
CA ASP A 57 -23.41 -12.58 -9.46
C ASP A 57 -21.98 -13.14 -9.37
N VAL A 58 -21.76 -14.42 -9.73
CA VAL A 58 -20.42 -15.05 -9.65
C VAL A 58 -20.04 -15.68 -10.98
N PHE A 59 -18.97 -15.16 -11.58
CA PHE A 59 -18.53 -15.51 -12.93
C PHE A 59 -17.07 -15.96 -12.94
N ASP A 60 -16.78 -16.97 -13.76
CA ASP A 60 -15.43 -17.34 -14.16
C ASP A 60 -15.33 -17.29 -15.70
N MET A 61 -14.36 -16.51 -16.19
CA MET A 61 -14.19 -16.19 -17.62
C MET A 61 -15.49 -15.79 -18.35
N GLY A 62 -16.38 -15.04 -17.66
CA GLY A 62 -17.64 -14.54 -18.23
C GLY A 62 -18.80 -15.55 -18.21
N ARG A 63 -18.63 -16.76 -17.66
CA ARG A 63 -19.70 -17.75 -17.46
C ARG A 63 -20.06 -17.87 -15.98
N LYS A 64 -21.34 -18.00 -15.66
CA LYS A 64 -21.81 -18.12 -14.28
C LYS A 64 -21.31 -19.42 -13.66
N LEU A 65 -20.82 -19.35 -12.42
CA LEU A 65 -20.49 -20.56 -11.67
C LEU A 65 -21.75 -21.37 -11.37
N ALA A 66 -21.61 -22.69 -11.42
CA ALA A 66 -22.69 -23.59 -11.10
C ALA A 66 -22.85 -23.70 -9.58
N GLY A 67 -24.11 -23.70 -9.12
CA GLY A 67 -24.43 -23.78 -7.71
C GLY A 67 -25.64 -24.67 -7.43
N THR A 68 -25.74 -25.21 -6.21
CA THR A 68 -26.80 -26.17 -5.83
C THR A 68 -28.22 -25.61 -5.90
N LEU A 69 -28.40 -24.29 -5.72
CA LEU A 69 -29.71 -23.63 -5.78
C LEU A 69 -30.09 -23.19 -7.19
N ASP A 70 -29.11 -22.73 -7.97
CA ASP A 70 -29.32 -22.00 -9.22
C ASP A 70 -29.03 -22.80 -10.49
N SER A 71 -28.45 -23.99 -10.35
CA SER A 71 -28.08 -24.84 -11.49
C SER A 71 -28.86 -26.16 -11.50
N VAL A 72 -29.25 -26.59 -12.71
CA VAL A 72 -29.84 -27.91 -12.97
C VAL A 72 -29.19 -28.54 -14.21
N SER A 73 -29.18 -29.87 -14.28
CA SER A 73 -28.76 -30.58 -15.48
C SER A 73 -29.84 -30.54 -16.56
N THR A 74 -29.44 -30.44 -17.84
CA THR A 74 -30.34 -30.57 -19.00
C THR A 74 -30.77 -32.01 -19.30
N CYS A 75 -30.36 -32.98 -18.49
CA CYS A 75 -30.82 -34.36 -18.64
C CYS A 75 -32.35 -34.48 -18.47
N PRO A 76 -32.99 -35.54 -19.01
CA PRO A 76 -34.44 -35.72 -18.88
C PRO A 76 -34.95 -35.74 -17.43
N CYS A 77 -34.08 -36.08 -16.45
CA CYS A 77 -34.41 -36.04 -15.03
C CYS A 77 -34.43 -34.63 -14.43
N ARG A 78 -33.94 -33.60 -15.14
CA ARG A 78 -33.67 -32.24 -14.62
C ARG A 78 -32.95 -32.26 -13.27
N ALA A 79 -31.95 -33.11 -13.17
CA ALA A 79 -31.32 -33.44 -11.89
C ALA A 79 -30.64 -32.21 -11.27
N ARG A 80 -30.84 -32.03 -9.96
CA ARG A 80 -30.04 -31.11 -9.12
C ARG A 80 -28.70 -31.75 -8.77
N PHE A 81 -27.78 -30.93 -8.30
CA PHE A 81 -26.42 -31.32 -7.96
C PHE A 81 -26.21 -31.46 -6.45
N ILE A 82 -25.28 -32.33 -6.08
CA ILE A 82 -24.87 -32.64 -4.71
C ILE A 82 -23.41 -32.19 -4.61
N ASN A 83 -23.16 -31.14 -3.84
CA ASN A 83 -21.83 -30.56 -3.66
C ASN A 83 -20.94 -31.52 -2.87
N SER A 84 -19.67 -31.66 -3.29
CA SER A 84 -18.65 -32.35 -2.49
C SER A 84 -17.84 -31.40 -1.59
N GLU A 85 -17.88 -30.10 -1.88
CA GLU A 85 -17.23 -29.06 -1.07
C GLU A 85 -18.25 -28.16 -0.38
N MET A 86 -17.89 -27.66 0.81
CA MET A 86 -18.79 -26.89 1.68
C MET A 86 -18.72 -25.37 1.46
N ASP A 87 -18.10 -24.92 0.37
CA ASP A 87 -18.04 -23.49 0.04
C ASP A 87 -19.40 -22.99 -0.44
N SER A 88 -19.92 -21.94 0.20
CA SER A 88 -21.33 -21.58 0.15
C SER A 88 -21.59 -20.14 -0.30
N TYR A 89 -22.78 -19.90 -0.85
CA TYR A 89 -23.28 -18.57 -1.24
C TYR A 89 -24.72 -18.39 -0.76
N GLU A 90 -25.09 -17.14 -0.48
CA GLU A 90 -26.44 -16.80 -0.04
C GLU A 90 -27.29 -16.30 -1.21
N LYS A 91 -28.49 -16.85 -1.34
CA LYS A 91 -29.50 -16.34 -2.27
C LYS A 91 -30.59 -15.61 -1.49
N GLN A 92 -30.72 -14.31 -1.76
CA GLN A 92 -31.85 -13.52 -1.30
C GLN A 92 -33.09 -13.82 -2.15
N ASP A 93 -34.23 -14.03 -1.47
CA ASP A 93 -35.51 -14.27 -2.12
C ASP A 93 -36.01 -12.95 -2.74
N LYS A 94 -35.72 -12.69 -4.02
CA LYS A 94 -36.37 -11.60 -4.74
C LYS A 94 -37.80 -12.00 -5.08
N ALA A 95 -38.76 -11.42 -4.37
CA ALA A 95 -40.13 -11.30 -4.86
C ALA A 95 -40.08 -10.61 -6.23
N ALA A 96 -40.76 -11.19 -7.22
CA ALA A 96 -40.72 -10.74 -8.60
C ALA A 96 -41.14 -9.26 -8.74
N ASP A 97 -40.23 -8.44 -9.28
CA ASP A 97 -40.47 -7.06 -9.69
C ASP A 97 -41.61 -7.00 -10.71
N ARG A 98 -42.72 -6.35 -10.34
CA ARG A 98 -43.65 -5.74 -11.30
C ARG A 98 -43.27 -4.27 -11.44
N VAL A 99 -42.82 -3.96 -12.65
CA VAL A 99 -42.51 -2.64 -13.20
C VAL A 99 -43.67 -1.65 -13.01
N VAL A 100 -43.41 -0.47 -12.40
CA VAL A 100 -44.09 0.80 -12.75
C VAL A 100 -43.09 1.97 -12.62
N ALA A 101 -43.10 2.83 -13.64
CA ALA A 101 -42.26 4.01 -13.86
C ALA A 101 -42.63 5.22 -12.96
N PRO A 102 -41.79 6.30 -12.91
CA PRO A 102 -41.86 7.33 -11.88
C PRO A 102 -42.73 8.53 -12.27
N ALA A 103 -43.29 9.23 -11.27
CA ALA A 103 -43.85 10.57 -11.43
C ALA A 103 -43.40 11.49 -10.29
N ASN A 104 -42.90 12.66 -10.70
CA ASN A 104 -42.49 13.80 -9.89
C ASN A 104 -43.66 14.46 -9.14
N ILE A 105 -43.37 15.18 -8.03
CA ILE A 105 -43.68 16.61 -7.78
C ILE A 105 -43.80 16.92 -6.27
N VAL A 106 -42.86 17.75 -5.80
CA VAL A 106 -42.97 18.98 -4.99
C VAL A 106 -43.86 19.01 -3.74
N MET A 107 -43.18 19.08 -2.59
CA MET A 107 -43.24 20.10 -1.52
C MET A 107 -44.53 20.92 -1.36
N GLN A 108 -45.19 20.82 -0.20
CA GLN A 108 -45.52 22.01 0.61
C GLN A 108 -46.00 21.65 2.02
N SER A 109 -45.33 22.30 2.97
CA SER A 109 -45.62 22.48 4.39
C SER A 109 -46.98 23.15 4.63
N PHE A 110 -47.72 22.73 5.66
CA PHE A 110 -48.46 23.65 6.53
C PHE A 110 -48.60 23.10 7.95
N SER A 111 -48.32 24.00 8.89
CA SER A 111 -48.32 23.85 10.34
C SER A 111 -49.73 23.68 10.94
N SER A 112 -49.81 22.95 12.05
CA SER A 112 -50.95 22.80 12.96
C SER A 112 -51.40 24.14 13.58
N PRO A 113 -52.55 24.22 14.29
CA PRO A 113 -52.55 23.82 15.71
C PRO A 113 -53.87 23.33 16.35
N THR A 114 -53.71 22.53 17.42
CA THR A 114 -54.53 22.43 18.67
C THR A 114 -56.01 22.00 18.57
N LYS A 115 -56.62 21.25 19.49
CA LYS A 115 -56.36 20.73 20.84
C LYS A 115 -57.52 19.75 21.09
N GLU A 116 -57.29 18.55 21.64
CA GLU A 116 -58.07 18.06 22.80
C GLU A 116 -57.53 16.73 23.31
N ALA A 117 -57.68 16.56 24.62
CA ALA A 117 -56.99 15.62 25.47
C ALA A 117 -57.69 14.25 25.53
N GLY A 118 -56.89 13.19 25.54
CA GLY A 118 -57.36 11.83 25.80
C GLY A 118 -56.16 10.92 26.07
N SER A 119 -55.92 10.64 27.35
CA SER A 119 -54.85 9.81 27.88
C SER A 119 -54.82 8.39 27.28
N ILE A 120 -53.73 8.03 26.59
CA ILE A 120 -53.36 6.62 26.31
C ILE A 120 -51.85 6.47 26.54
N GLN A 121 -51.52 5.40 27.26
CA GLN A 121 -50.22 5.02 27.80
C GLN A 121 -49.04 5.07 26.81
N PRO A 122 -47.80 5.39 27.26
CA PRO A 122 -46.64 5.41 26.39
C PRO A 122 -46.24 3.99 25.97
N LYS A 123 -46.39 3.72 24.67
CA LYS A 123 -45.70 2.63 23.96
C LYS A 123 -44.19 2.90 24.07
N PRO A 124 -43.33 1.91 24.37
CA PRO A 124 -41.90 2.15 24.49
C PRO A 124 -41.36 2.70 23.16
N SER A 125 -40.65 3.84 23.25
CA SER A 125 -39.97 4.43 22.12
C SER A 125 -38.98 3.40 21.58
N VAL A 126 -39.18 2.96 20.35
CA VAL A 126 -38.12 2.27 19.62
C VAL A 126 -37.06 3.33 19.36
N THR A 127 -36.02 3.32 20.19
CA THR A 127 -34.79 4.05 19.91
C THR A 127 -34.38 3.69 18.49
N PRO A 128 -34.18 4.65 17.57
CA PRO A 128 -33.68 4.31 16.25
C PRO A 128 -32.35 3.60 16.45
N THR A 129 -32.27 2.35 15.97
CA THR A 129 -31.04 1.58 15.99
C THR A 129 -29.97 2.41 15.29
N PRO A 130 -28.80 2.65 15.90
CA PRO A 130 -27.74 3.39 15.24
C PRO A 130 -27.44 2.75 13.88
N PRO A 131 -27.14 3.54 12.84
CA PRO A 131 -26.81 2.99 11.53
C PRO A 131 -25.67 2.00 11.67
N PRO A 132 -25.66 0.91 10.88
CA PRO A 132 -24.61 -0.10 10.97
C PRO A 132 -23.24 0.56 10.75
N PRO A 133 -22.22 0.15 11.52
CA PRO A 133 -20.87 0.70 11.41
C PRO A 133 -20.34 0.56 9.98
N ILE A 134 -19.65 1.59 9.50
CA ILE A 134 -19.07 1.60 8.15
C ILE A 134 -17.89 0.62 8.14
N PRO A 135 -17.90 -0.44 7.31
CA PRO A 135 -16.83 -1.41 7.33
C PRO A 135 -15.47 -0.81 6.97
N VAL A 136 -14.42 -1.23 7.69
CA VAL A 136 -13.05 -0.77 7.49
C VAL A 136 -12.11 -1.93 7.18
N PHE A 137 -10.99 -1.63 6.51
CA PHE A 137 -9.93 -2.60 6.22
C PHE A 137 -9.25 -3.05 7.51
N ALA A 138 -8.82 -2.12 8.35
CA ALA A 138 -8.18 -2.41 9.63
C ALA A 138 -8.60 -1.40 10.71
N LYS A 139 -8.76 -1.90 11.93
CA LYS A 139 -8.94 -1.14 13.17
C LYS A 139 -8.19 -1.84 14.32
N SER A 140 -7.97 -1.12 15.41
CA SER A 140 -7.33 -1.69 16.60
C SER A 140 -8.25 -2.73 17.23
N CYS A 141 -7.68 -3.87 17.61
CA CYS A 141 -8.40 -4.91 18.33
C CYS A 141 -8.93 -4.45 19.71
N LEU A 142 -8.43 -3.31 20.23
CA LEU A 142 -8.89 -2.71 21.47
C LEU A 142 -10.24 -1.99 21.36
N ARG A 143 -10.75 -1.71 20.15
CA ARG A 143 -12.02 -1.00 19.94
C ARG A 143 -13.26 -1.88 20.19
N GLY A 144 -13.11 -3.20 20.13
CA GLY A 144 -14.21 -4.15 20.29
C GLY A 144 -15.11 -4.24 19.05
N LYS A 145 -15.99 -5.24 19.03
CA LYS A 145 -16.86 -5.57 17.89
C LYS A 145 -17.85 -4.45 17.59
N GLY A 146 -17.96 -4.04 16.33
CA GLY A 146 -18.89 -3.00 15.88
C GLY A 146 -18.47 -1.56 16.14
N CYS A 147 -17.34 -1.32 16.81
CA CYS A 147 -16.74 0.00 16.95
C CYS A 147 -15.63 0.18 15.90
N THR A 148 -15.86 1.09 14.96
CA THR A 148 -14.90 1.47 13.92
C THR A 148 -14.24 2.81 14.21
N ASP A 149 -14.15 3.24 15.46
CA ASP A 149 -13.58 4.54 15.77
C ASP A 149 -12.06 4.51 15.66
N ALA A 150 -11.47 5.62 15.23
CA ALA A 150 -10.02 5.77 15.24
C ALA A 150 -9.50 5.79 16.69
N GLY A 151 -8.27 5.33 16.88
CA GLY A 151 -7.63 5.47 18.19
C GLY A 151 -7.26 6.91 18.49
N THR A 152 -7.40 7.29 19.75
CA THR A 152 -7.07 8.64 20.25
C THR A 152 -5.76 8.68 21.02
N GLU A 153 -5.17 7.53 21.32
CA GLU A 153 -3.96 7.37 22.14
C GLU A 153 -2.90 6.60 21.36
N ALA A 154 -1.63 6.75 21.73
CA ALA A 154 -0.55 5.99 21.13
C ALA A 154 -0.67 4.49 21.47
N GLU A 155 -0.59 3.62 20.47
CA GLU A 155 -0.64 2.17 20.67
C GLU A 155 0.31 1.39 19.74
N PRO A 156 0.70 0.15 20.08
CA PRO A 156 1.52 -0.69 19.23
C PRO A 156 0.83 -1.03 17.90
N ALA A 157 1.58 -1.09 16.80
CA ALA A 157 1.06 -1.55 15.51
C ALA A 157 0.54 -3.00 15.54
N ASP A 158 1.05 -3.83 16.46
CA ASP A 158 0.60 -5.22 16.65
C ASP A 158 -0.86 -5.34 17.10
N ASN A 159 -1.45 -4.27 17.67
CA ASN A 159 -2.89 -4.22 17.96
C ASN A 159 -3.76 -4.20 16.68
N PHE A 160 -3.17 -3.83 15.55
CA PHE A 160 -3.83 -3.85 14.25
C PHE A 160 -3.46 -5.11 13.46
N GLY A 161 -2.18 -5.46 13.45
CA GLY A 161 -1.63 -6.52 12.63
C GLY A 161 -0.12 -6.58 12.67
N ARG A 162 0.43 -7.58 12.00
CA ARG A 162 1.86 -7.86 11.94
C ARG A 162 2.50 -7.14 10.77
N MET A 163 3.81 -6.88 10.89
CA MET A 163 4.56 -6.12 9.90
C MET A 163 5.77 -6.88 9.40
N ALA A 164 6.08 -6.71 8.12
CA ALA A 164 7.29 -7.18 7.47
C ALA A 164 7.92 -6.02 6.69
N ILE A 165 9.23 -5.84 6.81
CA ILE A 165 9.95 -4.76 6.15
C ILE A 165 10.98 -5.33 5.19
N TYR A 166 10.96 -4.80 3.97
CA TYR A 166 11.80 -5.18 2.86
C TYR A 166 12.58 -3.96 2.33
N GLN A 167 13.81 -4.20 1.89
CA GLN A 167 14.72 -3.18 1.33
C GLN A 167 15.31 -3.67 0.01
N VAL A 168 15.38 -2.79 -0.98
CA VAL A 168 16.19 -3.01 -2.18
C VAL A 168 17.65 -2.70 -1.84
N PRO A 169 18.58 -3.68 -1.96
CA PRO A 169 20.00 -3.43 -1.76
C PRO A 169 20.51 -2.38 -2.75
N SER A 170 21.38 -1.50 -2.30
CA SER A 170 22.06 -0.59 -3.23
C SER A 170 23.18 -1.38 -3.90
N SER A 171 23.33 -1.30 -5.24
CA SER A 171 24.47 -1.94 -5.90
C SER A 171 25.77 -1.49 -5.23
N PRO A 172 26.67 -2.40 -4.84
CA PRO A 172 27.95 -2.00 -4.27
C PRO A 172 28.73 -1.21 -5.32
N ALA A 173 29.27 -0.05 -4.91
CA ALA A 173 30.26 0.67 -5.70
C ALA A 173 31.41 -0.30 -6.07
N PRO A 174 32.04 -0.16 -7.25
CA PRO A 174 33.09 -1.06 -7.68
C PRO A 174 34.27 -0.97 -6.70
N VAL A 175 34.42 -1.98 -5.84
CA VAL A 175 35.59 -2.15 -4.99
C VAL A 175 36.69 -2.72 -5.87
N THR A 176 37.80 -1.99 -5.95
CA THR A 176 39.05 -2.42 -6.60
C THR A 176 39.42 -3.83 -6.13
N PRO A 177 39.69 -4.80 -7.02
CA PRO A 177 39.95 -6.18 -6.60
C PRO A 177 41.21 -6.25 -5.75
N GLN A 178 41.07 -6.61 -4.46
CA GLN A 178 42.21 -7.09 -3.68
C GLN A 178 42.54 -8.53 -4.07
N LYS A 179 43.85 -8.78 -4.19
CA LYS A 179 44.48 -10.05 -4.58
C LYS A 179 44.07 -11.17 -3.61
N PRO A 180 43.66 -12.37 -4.09
CA PRO A 180 43.29 -13.46 -3.21
C PRO A 180 44.53 -14.03 -2.49
N GLU A 181 44.47 -14.09 -1.16
CA GLU A 181 45.33 -14.94 -0.34
C GLU A 181 44.71 -16.36 -0.23
N PRO A 182 45.51 -17.43 -0.15
CA PRO A 182 44.99 -18.79 -0.10
C PRO A 182 44.42 -19.16 1.28
N PRO A 183 43.37 -20.00 1.35
CA PRO A 183 42.74 -20.37 2.61
C PRO A 183 43.58 -21.39 3.40
N PRO A 184 43.58 -21.33 4.75
CA PRO A 184 44.21 -22.34 5.58
C PRO A 184 43.36 -23.62 5.61
N GLN A 185 44.04 -24.78 5.56
CA GLN A 185 43.44 -26.10 5.71
C GLN A 185 43.20 -26.43 7.19
N GLY A 186 42.01 -26.92 7.54
CA GLY A 186 41.74 -27.39 8.91
C GLY A 186 40.38 -28.03 9.15
N LYS A 187 40.35 -29.37 9.01
CA LYS A 187 39.53 -30.40 9.69
C LYS A 187 37.99 -30.38 9.54
N GLN A 188 37.49 -31.41 8.85
CA GLN A 188 36.09 -31.83 8.79
C GLN A 188 35.65 -32.47 10.12
N HIS A 189 34.54 -32.01 10.69
CA HIS A 189 33.72 -32.81 11.61
C HIS A 189 32.48 -33.34 10.87
N PRO A 190 31.98 -34.56 11.19
CA PRO A 190 30.82 -35.13 10.50
C PRO A 190 29.54 -34.37 10.87
N PRO A 191 28.59 -34.22 9.94
CA PRO A 191 27.31 -33.60 10.26
C PRO A 191 26.46 -34.54 11.13
N GLU A 192 25.94 -34.00 12.22
CA GLU A 192 24.90 -34.62 13.04
C GLU A 192 23.57 -34.64 12.25
N PRO A 193 22.75 -35.71 12.32
CA PRO A 193 21.62 -35.89 11.42
C PRO A 193 20.49 -34.89 11.67
N ASP A 194 20.12 -34.18 10.61
CA ASP A 194 18.99 -33.25 10.54
C ASP A 194 17.68 -33.90 11.05
N LYS A 195 17.02 -33.24 12.01
CA LYS A 195 15.62 -33.56 12.36
C LYS A 195 14.73 -33.32 11.12
N PRO A 196 13.72 -34.17 10.87
CA PRO A 196 12.89 -34.05 9.68
C PRO A 196 12.02 -32.79 9.76
N GLN A 197 12.40 -31.73 9.05
CA GLN A 197 11.57 -30.53 8.92
C GLN A 197 10.36 -30.79 8.00
N ASP A 198 9.26 -30.19 8.43
CA ASP A 198 7.88 -30.24 7.94
C ASP A 198 7.70 -29.98 6.42
N LYS A 199 7.95 -31.00 5.59
CA LYS A 199 7.84 -30.93 4.12
C LYS A 199 6.42 -31.08 3.55
N LYS A 200 5.34 -31.02 4.35
CA LYS A 200 3.98 -31.41 3.89
C LYS A 200 2.94 -30.28 3.76
N LEU A 201 3.26 -29.01 4.04
CA LEU A 201 2.28 -27.91 3.94
C LEU A 201 2.42 -27.12 2.63
N PRO A 202 1.32 -26.92 1.85
CA PRO A 202 1.30 -26.06 0.68
C PRO A 202 1.75 -24.62 0.98
N TRP A 203 2.40 -23.93 0.03
CA TRP A 203 3.03 -22.62 0.25
C TRP A 203 2.04 -21.53 0.71
N TYR A 204 0.78 -21.58 0.28
CA TYR A 204 -0.26 -20.63 0.69
C TYR A 204 -0.62 -20.77 2.18
N LYS A 205 -0.47 -21.96 2.77
CA LYS A 205 -0.57 -22.17 4.23
C LYS A 205 0.66 -21.68 4.98
N ARG A 206 1.73 -21.32 4.26
CA ARG A 206 2.99 -20.76 4.78
C ARG A 206 3.13 -19.27 4.50
N TRP A 207 2.09 -18.61 3.98
CA TRP A 207 2.12 -17.24 3.46
C TRP A 207 2.61 -16.21 4.48
N PHE A 208 2.39 -16.41 5.78
CA PHE A 208 3.03 -15.67 6.88
C PHE A 208 3.41 -16.61 8.03
N ARG A 209 4.63 -16.48 8.58
CA ARG A 209 5.11 -17.23 9.77
C ARG A 209 5.51 -16.28 10.90
N ASP A 210 5.44 -16.76 12.14
CA ASP A 210 5.97 -16.08 13.32
C ASP A 210 7.48 -15.79 13.15
N GLY A 211 7.91 -14.57 13.47
CA GLY A 211 9.28 -14.11 13.26
C GLY A 211 10.31 -14.61 14.28
N GLU A 212 9.88 -15.21 15.40
CA GLU A 212 10.76 -15.64 16.50
C GLU A 212 11.66 -16.83 16.12
N ASP A 213 11.15 -17.80 15.36
CA ASP A 213 11.85 -19.07 15.06
C ASP A 213 13.02 -18.97 14.07
N LYS A 214 13.38 -17.77 13.58
CA LYS A 214 14.45 -17.62 12.56
C LYS A 214 15.52 -16.56 12.87
N ALA A 215 15.52 -15.95 14.06
CA ALA A 215 16.64 -15.12 14.49
C ALA A 215 17.93 -15.95 14.72
N GLU A 216 17.80 -17.21 15.13
CA GLU A 216 18.92 -18.08 15.52
C GLU A 216 19.54 -18.87 14.34
N ALA A 217 18.79 -19.09 13.26
CA ALA A 217 19.26 -19.85 12.09
C ALA A 217 20.14 -19.03 11.11
N ALA A 218 20.40 -17.75 11.40
CA ALA A 218 21.14 -16.84 10.53
C ALA A 218 22.68 -16.90 10.70
N ALA A 219 23.21 -17.75 11.59
CA ALA A 219 24.62 -17.73 11.99
C ALA A 219 25.57 -18.68 11.24
N THR A 220 25.13 -19.50 10.28
CA THR A 220 26.03 -20.52 9.67
C THR A 220 25.90 -20.65 8.14
N SER A 221 27.03 -20.46 7.45
CA SER A 221 27.41 -20.90 6.07
C SER A 221 27.07 -20.06 4.81
N VAL A 222 27.98 -19.11 4.54
CA VAL A 222 28.78 -18.79 3.32
C VAL A 222 28.29 -19.09 1.87
N ALA A 223 28.49 -18.05 1.03
CA ALA A 223 28.79 -17.98 -0.41
C ALA A 223 28.41 -19.13 -1.35
N ALA A 224 27.48 -18.85 -2.28
CA ALA A 224 27.60 -19.12 -3.73
C ALA A 224 26.22 -18.99 -4.43
N THR A 225 25.73 -17.78 -4.71
CA THR A 225 24.74 -17.57 -5.81
C THR A 225 24.56 -16.11 -6.27
N ALA A 226 25.55 -15.23 -6.08
CA ALA A 226 25.51 -13.85 -6.63
C ALA A 226 26.07 -13.75 -8.06
N ARG A 227 25.78 -14.74 -8.92
CA ARG A 227 26.11 -14.67 -10.36
C ARG A 227 24.97 -15.25 -11.19
N SER A 228 24.57 -14.46 -12.19
CA SER A 228 23.47 -14.63 -13.17
C SER A 228 22.16 -13.99 -12.68
N ALA A 229 21.59 -12.95 -13.28
CA ALA A 229 21.90 -12.27 -14.53
C ALA A 229 21.56 -10.77 -14.37
N VAL A 230 22.50 -9.90 -14.74
CA VAL A 230 22.16 -8.52 -15.13
C VAL A 230 21.82 -8.61 -16.60
N ALA A 231 20.60 -9.03 -16.89
CA ALA A 231 19.98 -8.84 -18.20
C ALA A 231 18.99 -7.69 -18.05
N GLU A 232 18.97 -6.79 -19.04
CA GLU A 232 18.03 -5.66 -19.07
C GLU A 232 16.59 -6.15 -18.85
N GLY A 233 15.99 -5.79 -17.71
CA GLY A 233 14.56 -6.01 -17.46
C GLY A 233 14.18 -6.85 -16.24
N GLU A 234 15.11 -7.45 -15.49
CA GLU A 234 14.77 -8.23 -14.29
C GLU A 234 14.70 -7.34 -13.02
N GLY A 235 13.66 -7.55 -12.20
CA GLY A 235 13.39 -6.77 -10.99
C GLY A 235 14.49 -6.87 -9.92
N LEU A 236 14.67 -5.82 -9.13
CA LEU A 236 15.58 -5.76 -7.99
C LEU A 236 15.01 -6.55 -6.81
N VAL A 237 15.72 -7.59 -6.37
CA VAL A 237 15.32 -8.44 -5.24
C VAL A 237 15.23 -7.62 -3.96
N MET A 238 14.08 -7.64 -3.30
CA MET A 238 13.91 -7.02 -2.00
C MET A 238 14.34 -7.97 -0.88
N ARG A 239 15.24 -7.52 -0.01
CA ARG A 239 15.72 -8.25 1.17
C ARG A 239 14.84 -7.95 2.38
N TYR A 240 14.39 -8.99 3.09
CA TYR A 240 13.76 -8.82 4.42
C TYR A 240 14.76 -8.29 5.43
N ILE A 241 14.39 -7.25 6.18
CA ILE A 241 15.29 -6.57 7.13
C ILE A 241 14.71 -6.41 8.55
N GLY A 242 13.44 -6.76 8.78
CA GLY A 242 12.85 -6.78 10.12
C GLY A 242 11.32 -6.77 10.13
N GLY A 243 10.73 -6.96 11.32
CA GLY A 243 9.29 -7.08 11.53
C GLY A 243 8.89 -8.30 12.37
N SER A 244 7.61 -8.38 12.73
CA SER A 244 7.00 -9.47 13.50
C SER A 244 6.44 -10.60 12.62
N ALA A 245 6.52 -10.45 11.29
CA ALA A 245 6.16 -11.47 10.31
C ALA A 245 7.05 -11.40 9.06
N ILE A 246 7.08 -12.50 8.31
CA ILE A 246 7.68 -12.57 6.98
C ILE A 246 6.69 -13.24 6.01
N SER A 247 6.53 -12.67 4.81
CA SER A 247 5.68 -13.29 3.79
C SER A 247 6.43 -14.40 3.05
N ALA A 248 5.73 -15.43 2.58
CA ALA A 248 6.30 -16.39 1.64
C ALA A 248 6.52 -15.80 0.23
N GLY A 249 7.30 -16.52 -0.59
CA GLY A 249 7.65 -16.08 -1.94
C GLY A 249 8.68 -14.95 -1.97
N ARG A 250 8.94 -14.42 -3.17
CA ARG A 250 9.96 -13.40 -3.42
C ARG A 250 9.32 -12.10 -3.87
N TRP A 251 9.66 -10.99 -3.22
CA TRP A 251 9.28 -9.64 -3.62
C TRP A 251 10.40 -8.97 -4.41
N LEU A 252 10.05 -8.27 -5.49
CA LEU A 252 10.99 -7.53 -6.32
C LEU A 252 10.46 -6.11 -6.54
N ALA A 253 11.35 -5.13 -6.55
CA ALA A 253 11.07 -3.80 -7.07
C ALA A 253 11.43 -3.77 -8.54
N ALA A 254 10.50 -3.38 -9.41
CA ALA A 254 10.84 -3.21 -10.81
C ALA A 254 11.72 -1.96 -11.01
N PRO A 255 12.77 -2.01 -11.85
CA PRO A 255 13.60 -0.85 -12.17
C PRO A 255 12.80 0.17 -12.99
N ASN A 256 12.26 1.17 -12.31
CA ASN A 256 11.50 2.28 -12.88
C ASN A 256 11.85 3.63 -12.19
N PRO A 257 11.47 4.79 -12.75
CA PRO A 257 11.80 6.09 -12.15
C PRO A 257 11.20 6.32 -10.74
N VAL A 258 10.26 5.47 -10.32
CA VAL A 258 9.61 5.47 -9.00
C VAL A 258 10.07 4.28 -8.13
N THR A 259 11.23 3.67 -8.45
CA THR A 259 11.74 2.45 -7.82
C THR A 259 11.64 2.54 -6.31
N ILE A 260 11.11 1.49 -5.70
CA ILE A 260 10.92 1.38 -4.26
C ILE A 260 12.26 1.05 -3.62
N GLY A 261 12.73 1.90 -2.69
CA GLY A 261 13.89 1.59 -1.86
C GLY A 261 13.52 0.76 -0.63
N LEU A 262 12.38 1.08 0.00
CA LEU A 262 11.83 0.37 1.16
C LEU A 262 10.35 0.09 0.96
N MET A 263 9.95 -1.13 1.31
CA MET A 263 8.56 -1.56 1.33
C MET A 263 8.25 -2.12 2.71
N GLY A 264 7.20 -1.61 3.34
CA GLY A 264 6.59 -2.27 4.47
C GLY A 264 5.33 -2.97 4.04
N LEU A 265 5.11 -4.15 4.61
CA LEU A 265 3.95 -4.98 4.38
C LEU A 265 3.26 -5.20 5.72
N PHE A 266 1.97 -4.86 5.77
CA PHE A 266 1.11 -5.05 6.92
C PHE A 266 0.10 -6.15 6.62
N TYR A 267 0.01 -7.10 7.53
CA TYR A 267 -0.90 -8.24 7.45
C TYR A 267 -1.45 -8.53 8.84
N SER A 268 -2.77 -8.65 8.97
CA SER A 268 -3.37 -9.13 10.20
C SER A 268 -4.04 -10.48 9.94
N PRO A 269 -3.64 -11.55 10.66
CA PRO A 269 -4.19 -12.89 10.46
C PRO A 269 -5.66 -13.01 10.85
N LYS A 270 -6.19 -11.99 11.52
CA LYS A 270 -7.57 -11.95 11.94
C LYS A 270 -8.32 -10.69 11.57
N LEU A 271 -7.73 -9.60 11.04
CA LEU A 271 -8.37 -8.33 10.57
C LEU A 271 -9.78 -7.94 11.11
N ASN A 272 -10.19 -8.38 12.30
CA ASN A 272 -11.58 -8.39 12.75
C ASN A 272 -12.54 -9.26 11.88
N ASP A 273 -12.02 -10.31 11.25
CA ASP A 273 -12.72 -11.37 10.53
C ASP A 273 -13.78 -12.02 11.42
N GLY A 274 -15.01 -12.08 10.91
CA GLY A 274 -16.22 -12.45 11.66
C GLY A 274 -16.95 -11.27 12.33
N GLU A 275 -16.46 -10.05 12.17
CA GLU A 275 -17.19 -8.82 12.55
C GLU A 275 -17.86 -8.17 11.33
N GLU A 276 -19.05 -7.57 11.53
CA GLU A 276 -19.84 -6.97 10.45
C GLU A 276 -19.22 -5.67 9.92
N ASP A 277 -18.32 -5.08 10.69
CA ASP A 277 -17.58 -3.85 10.41
C ASP A 277 -16.22 -4.08 9.72
N TYR A 278 -16.02 -5.26 9.15
CA TYR A 278 -14.84 -5.62 8.36
C TYR A 278 -15.09 -5.60 6.84
N LEU A 279 -14.17 -5.00 6.09
CA LEU A 279 -14.16 -5.10 4.63
C LEU A 279 -13.67 -6.48 4.17
N THR A 280 -14.62 -7.33 3.77
CA THR A 280 -14.31 -8.68 3.29
C THR A 280 -13.40 -8.65 2.06
N PRO A 281 -12.60 -9.72 1.83
CA PRO A 281 -11.79 -9.86 0.61
C PRO A 281 -12.60 -9.73 -0.68
N TYR A 282 -13.86 -10.18 -0.68
CA TYR A 282 -14.79 -10.01 -1.79
C TYR A 282 -15.10 -8.53 -2.06
N ARG A 283 -15.40 -7.76 -1.00
CA ARG A 283 -15.68 -6.33 -1.16
C ARG A 283 -14.45 -5.56 -1.60
N LEU A 284 -13.27 -5.90 -1.09
CA LEU A 284 -12.00 -5.32 -1.52
C LEU A 284 -11.70 -5.61 -2.99
N ARG A 285 -12.02 -6.82 -3.48
CA ARG A 285 -11.93 -7.16 -4.91
C ARG A 285 -12.83 -6.25 -5.76
N GLN A 286 -14.09 -6.05 -5.38
CA GLN A 286 -15.00 -5.14 -6.09
C GLN A 286 -14.47 -3.69 -6.11
N ILE A 287 -13.93 -3.21 -4.98
CA ILE A 287 -13.31 -1.88 -4.91
C ILE A 287 -12.08 -1.82 -5.83
N ALA A 288 -11.26 -2.87 -5.86
CA ALA A 288 -10.07 -2.94 -6.69
C ALA A 288 -10.39 -2.91 -8.19
N GLU A 289 -11.42 -3.65 -8.63
CA GLU A 289 -11.90 -3.67 -10.02
C GLU A 289 -12.39 -2.30 -10.50
N GLN A 290 -12.88 -1.47 -9.58
CA GLN A 290 -13.33 -0.10 -9.84
C GLN A 290 -12.23 0.95 -9.60
N TYR A 291 -10.99 0.53 -9.32
CA TYR A 291 -9.88 1.41 -8.94
C TYR A 291 -10.20 2.33 -7.74
N GLY A 292 -11.09 1.90 -6.85
CA GLY A 292 -11.59 2.67 -5.73
C GLY A 292 -10.63 2.76 -4.52
N LYS A 293 -11.16 3.29 -3.41
CA LYS A 293 -10.48 3.38 -2.11
C LYS A 293 -11.31 2.72 -1.00
N ALA A 294 -10.65 2.13 -0.02
CA ALA A 294 -11.27 1.51 1.16
C ALA A 294 -10.98 2.35 2.42
N SER A 295 -11.92 2.39 3.37
CA SER A 295 -11.67 2.99 4.68
C SER A 295 -10.74 2.12 5.53
N THR A 296 -9.89 2.74 6.34
CA THR A 296 -9.02 2.11 7.34
C THR A 296 -8.94 3.02 8.58
N ARG A 297 -8.45 2.51 9.71
CA ARG A 297 -8.14 3.30 10.92
C ARG A 297 -6.67 3.38 11.26
N VAL A 298 -5.84 2.81 10.40
CA VAL A 298 -4.39 2.96 10.48
C VAL A 298 -3.79 3.14 9.10
N ARG A 299 -2.84 4.06 8.98
CA ARG A 299 -1.96 4.21 7.83
C ARG A 299 -0.53 4.40 8.28
N PHE A 300 0.40 3.96 7.45
CA PHE A 300 1.84 3.95 7.73
C PHE A 300 2.59 4.72 6.65
N ARG A 301 3.63 5.43 7.08
CA ARG A 301 4.58 6.09 6.17
C ARG A 301 6.00 5.95 6.68
N TRP A 302 6.93 6.16 5.76
CA TRP A 302 8.35 6.29 6.07
C TRP A 302 8.66 7.73 6.47
N ILE A 303 9.24 7.90 7.65
CA ILE A 303 9.77 9.17 8.13
C ILE A 303 11.29 9.12 8.00
N ARG A 304 11.87 10.18 7.45
CA ARG A 304 13.32 10.34 7.40
C ARG A 304 13.69 11.49 8.32
N ASP A 305 14.53 11.19 9.30
CA ASP A 305 15.13 12.23 10.14
C ASP A 305 16.10 13.06 9.28
N GLU A 306 15.89 14.38 9.24
CA GLU A 306 16.70 15.26 8.38
C GLU A 306 18.14 15.41 8.87
N LYS A 307 18.41 15.20 10.17
CA LYS A 307 19.74 15.36 10.77
C LYS A 307 20.60 14.12 10.63
N SER A 308 20.07 12.97 11.03
CA SER A 308 20.78 11.68 11.01
C SER A 308 20.61 10.94 9.69
N GLY A 309 19.68 11.36 8.83
CA GLY A 309 19.34 10.65 7.59
C GLY A 309 18.59 9.33 7.81
N ARG A 310 18.41 8.91 9.07
CA ARG A 310 17.81 7.65 9.49
C ARG A 310 16.35 7.59 9.05
N ILE A 311 15.97 6.47 8.46
CA ILE A 311 14.60 6.20 8.05
C ILE A 311 13.93 5.30 9.09
N THR A 312 12.73 5.67 9.51
CA THR A 312 11.87 4.94 10.44
C THR A 312 10.45 4.81 9.89
N VAL A 313 9.70 3.82 10.37
CA VAL A 313 8.26 3.67 10.07
C VAL A 313 7.47 4.41 11.15
N GLN A 314 6.44 5.15 10.74
CA GLN A 314 5.48 5.77 11.65
C GLN A 314 4.05 5.37 11.24
N GLY A 315 3.27 4.89 12.19
CA GLY A 315 1.84 4.66 12.04
C GLY A 315 1.02 5.85 12.56
N TYR A 316 -0.15 6.05 11.96
CA TYR A 316 -1.11 7.07 12.36
C TYR A 316 -2.52 6.49 12.45
N HIS A 317 -3.25 6.84 13.50
CA HIS A 317 -4.70 6.70 13.52
C HIS A 317 -5.33 7.67 12.54
N VAL A 318 -6.16 7.16 11.65
CA VAL A 318 -6.86 7.97 10.65
C VAL A 318 -8.36 7.82 10.82
N SER A 319 -9.10 8.92 10.66
CA SER A 319 -10.56 8.94 10.78
C SER A 319 -11.20 9.63 9.57
N PRO A 320 -12.50 9.37 9.31
CA PRO A 320 -13.24 10.03 8.24
C PRO A 320 -13.23 11.56 8.37
N GLU A 321 -13.27 12.08 9.60
CA GLU A 321 -13.26 13.53 9.90
C GLU A 321 -11.94 14.16 9.46
N GLY A 322 -10.83 13.45 9.60
CA GLY A 322 -9.52 13.87 9.11
C GLY A 322 -9.33 13.73 7.60
N GLY A 323 -10.22 13.05 6.89
CA GLY A 323 -10.17 12.87 5.43
C GLY A 323 -9.02 11.98 4.92
N LEU A 324 -8.22 11.39 5.82
CA LEU A 324 -7.06 10.55 5.50
C LEU A 324 -7.34 9.05 5.67
N ASP A 325 -8.59 8.66 5.96
CA ASP A 325 -8.97 7.27 6.25
C ASP A 325 -9.11 6.39 5.00
N LYS A 326 -8.92 6.92 3.80
CA LYS A 326 -9.13 6.19 2.53
C LYS A 326 -7.80 5.75 1.90
N VAL A 327 -7.63 4.44 1.68
CA VAL A 327 -6.46 3.86 1.01
C VAL A 327 -6.87 3.27 -0.35
N PRO A 328 -6.12 3.53 -1.44
CA PRO A 328 -6.40 2.91 -2.73
C PRO A 328 -6.31 1.37 -2.68
N VAL A 329 -7.31 0.70 -3.27
CA VAL A 329 -7.32 -0.77 -3.38
C VAL A 329 -7.00 -1.17 -4.81
N ARG A 330 -6.06 -2.09 -5.01
CA ARG A 330 -5.56 -2.45 -6.35
C ARG A 330 -5.42 -3.96 -6.48
N MET A 331 -5.79 -4.47 -7.65
CA MET A 331 -5.63 -5.89 -7.99
C MET A 331 -4.21 -6.12 -8.53
N MET A 332 -3.50 -7.11 -8.00
CA MET A 332 -2.28 -7.59 -8.66
C MET A 332 -2.65 -8.39 -9.90
N THR A 333 -1.84 -8.32 -10.95
CA THR A 333 -2.09 -9.05 -12.21
C THR A 333 -1.04 -10.13 -12.41
N LEU A 334 -1.47 -11.37 -12.69
CA LEU A 334 -0.53 -12.44 -13.04
C LEU A 334 0.02 -12.23 -14.45
N ASN A 335 1.31 -11.96 -14.57
CA ASN A 335 2.03 -12.06 -15.82
C ASN A 335 2.34 -13.53 -16.10
N ARG A 336 1.63 -14.11 -17.07
CA ARG A 336 1.75 -15.54 -17.41
C ARG A 336 3.09 -15.90 -18.05
N THR A 337 3.81 -14.93 -18.61
CA THR A 337 5.12 -15.15 -19.24
C THR A 337 6.20 -15.30 -18.17
N THR A 338 6.19 -14.44 -17.15
CA THR A 338 7.19 -14.45 -16.08
C THR A 338 6.78 -15.28 -14.86
N GLY A 339 5.48 -15.55 -14.71
CA GLY A 339 4.91 -16.17 -13.51
C GLY A 339 4.79 -15.21 -12.32
N ASN A 340 5.10 -13.92 -12.50
CA ASN A 340 5.04 -12.91 -11.45
C ASN A 340 3.65 -12.30 -11.35
N TYR A 341 3.22 -12.04 -10.12
CA TYR A 341 2.13 -11.10 -9.87
C TYR A 341 2.69 -9.69 -9.85
N GLU A 342 2.04 -8.80 -10.59
CA GLU A 342 2.53 -7.45 -10.82
C GLU A 342 1.53 -6.43 -10.30
N PHE A 343 2.05 -5.43 -9.59
CA PHE A 343 1.32 -4.22 -9.23
C PHE A 343 1.94 -3.03 -9.95
N TRP A 344 1.08 -2.22 -10.55
CA TRP A 344 1.43 -1.03 -11.35
C TRP A 344 0.81 0.18 -10.67
N GLU A 345 1.63 1.15 -10.30
CA GLU A 345 1.09 2.41 -9.78
C GLU A 345 0.33 3.19 -10.87
N PRO A 346 -0.73 3.94 -10.51
CA PRO A 346 -1.48 4.72 -11.48
C PRO A 346 -0.58 5.66 -12.29
N GLY A 347 -0.65 5.58 -13.62
CA GLY A 347 0.14 6.41 -14.53
C GLY A 347 1.51 5.85 -14.88
N GLU A 348 1.93 4.72 -14.30
CA GLU A 348 3.20 4.09 -14.64
C GLU A 348 3.08 3.15 -15.85
N HIS A 349 4.15 3.11 -16.66
CA HIS A 349 4.25 2.25 -17.86
C HIS A 349 5.02 0.95 -17.61
N ARG A 350 5.41 0.72 -16.36
CA ARG A 350 6.11 -0.49 -15.92
C ARG A 350 5.53 -0.92 -14.56
N PRO A 351 5.64 -2.20 -14.20
CA PRO A 351 5.28 -2.64 -12.85
C PRO A 351 6.11 -1.86 -11.82
N THR A 352 5.59 -1.74 -10.61
CA THR A 352 6.27 -1.16 -9.44
C THR A 352 6.71 -2.26 -8.48
N ILE A 353 5.80 -3.20 -8.18
CA ILE A 353 6.06 -4.35 -7.30
C ILE A 353 5.81 -5.63 -8.10
N LEU A 354 6.73 -6.58 -8.00
CA LEU A 354 6.56 -7.93 -8.49
C LEU A 354 6.60 -8.89 -7.32
N TRP A 355 5.80 -9.96 -7.40
CA TRP A 355 5.79 -11.02 -6.41
C TRP A 355 5.70 -12.40 -7.05
N THR A 356 6.58 -13.30 -6.61
CA THR A 356 6.66 -14.69 -7.10
C THR A 356 6.32 -15.68 -5.96
N PRO A 357 5.25 -16.48 -6.06
CA PRO A 357 4.84 -17.42 -5.00
C PRO A 357 5.72 -18.67 -4.83
N ASN A 358 6.28 -19.18 -5.94
CA ASN A 358 6.78 -20.56 -6.01
C ASN A 358 8.22 -20.76 -5.52
N GLU A 359 8.92 -19.72 -5.07
CA GLU A 359 10.27 -19.89 -4.51
C GLU A 359 10.20 -20.12 -3.00
N GLN A 360 10.51 -21.35 -2.60
CA GLN A 360 10.65 -21.74 -1.19
C GLN A 360 11.97 -21.24 -0.62
N GLU A 361 11.85 -20.46 0.46
CA GLU A 361 12.90 -20.13 1.44
C GLU A 361 14.14 -19.42 0.88
N PHE A 362 14.10 -18.09 0.94
CA PHE A 362 15.28 -17.25 0.81
C PHE A 362 16.22 -17.50 2.01
N LYS A 363 17.45 -17.98 1.74
CA LYS A 363 18.56 -17.90 2.69
C LYS A 363 19.04 -16.46 2.74
N VAL A 364 19.05 -15.86 3.93
CA VAL A 364 19.58 -14.51 4.16
C VAL A 364 21.05 -14.49 3.71
N PRO A 365 21.45 -13.67 2.73
CA PRO A 365 22.85 -13.54 2.34
C PRO A 365 23.68 -13.00 3.49
N ALA A 366 24.89 -13.55 3.68
CA ALA A 366 25.83 -13.04 4.67
C ALA A 366 26.20 -11.58 4.37
N HIS A 367 26.39 -10.81 5.45
CA HIS A 367 26.86 -9.42 5.46
C HIS A 367 28.17 -9.25 4.68
N THR A 368 28.11 -8.60 3.53
CA THR A 368 29.24 -7.86 2.98
C THR A 368 29.00 -6.38 3.31
N GLY A 369 29.79 -5.84 4.23
CA GLY A 369 29.56 -4.56 4.89
C GLY A 369 29.37 -3.36 3.95
N ASN A 370 28.86 -2.29 4.59
CA ASN A 370 28.56 -0.94 4.08
C ASN A 370 27.19 -0.73 3.38
N GLU A 371 26.10 -0.98 4.11
CA GLU A 371 24.81 -0.34 3.83
C GLU A 371 24.30 0.38 5.09
N GLU A 372 23.91 1.65 4.98
CA GLU A 372 23.12 2.33 6.02
C GLU A 372 21.78 1.60 6.17
N ARG A 373 21.62 0.88 7.28
CA ARG A 373 20.38 0.16 7.59
C ARG A 373 19.33 1.17 8.03
N PRO A 374 18.10 1.16 7.48
CA PRO A 374 16.99 1.85 8.12
C PRO A 374 16.81 1.25 9.52
N PHE A 375 16.48 2.08 10.49
CA PHE A 375 16.22 1.57 11.81
C PHE A 375 14.80 1.07 11.89
N ILE A 376 14.69 -0.22 12.17
CA ILE A 376 13.43 -0.87 12.43
C ILE A 376 13.32 -0.97 13.94
N PRO A 377 12.46 -0.17 14.60
CA PRO A 377 12.22 -0.37 16.01
C PRO A 377 11.63 -1.76 16.22
N SER A 378 11.91 -2.38 17.38
CA SER A 378 11.32 -3.66 17.76
C SER A 378 9.79 -3.61 17.79
N GLN A 379 9.23 -2.42 18.04
CA GLN A 379 7.80 -2.15 18.05
C GLN A 379 7.53 -0.83 17.31
N ILE A 380 6.66 -0.88 16.31
CA ILE A 380 6.21 0.32 15.56
C ILE A 380 5.03 0.93 16.32
N THR A 381 5.10 2.22 16.62
CA THR A 381 4.02 2.95 17.31
C THR A 381 3.05 3.56 16.30
N VAL A 382 1.75 3.44 16.58
CA VAL A 382 0.67 4.15 15.92
C VAL A 382 0.29 5.34 16.80
N LEU A 383 0.32 6.55 16.24
CA LEU A 383 0.03 7.79 16.97
C LEU A 383 -1.32 8.37 16.53
N PRO A 384 -2.08 9.06 17.40
CA PRO A 384 -3.19 9.88 16.96
C PRO A 384 -2.70 10.98 16.01
N ILE A 385 -3.53 11.39 15.05
CA ILE A 385 -3.25 12.61 14.29
C ILE A 385 -3.48 13.80 15.23
N PRO A 386 -2.50 14.71 15.40
CA PRO A 386 -2.68 15.86 16.28
C PRO A 386 -3.81 16.78 15.78
N ASP A 387 -4.79 17.05 16.64
CA ASP A 387 -5.92 17.95 16.34
C ASP A 387 -5.50 19.44 16.27
N LYS A 388 -4.31 19.79 16.78
CA LYS A 388 -3.78 21.17 16.84
C LYS A 388 -2.26 21.20 16.66
N VAL A 389 -1.78 22.22 15.96
CA VAL A 389 -0.35 22.56 15.89
C VAL A 389 0.01 23.31 17.20
N GLY A 390 0.75 22.65 18.09
CA GLY A 390 1.26 23.19 19.38
C GLY A 390 0.63 22.51 20.61
N SER A 391 1.31 22.25 21.73
CA SER A 391 2.53 22.87 22.27
C SER A 391 3.60 21.91 22.80
N ASP A 392 3.39 20.60 22.96
CA ASP A 392 4.33 19.76 23.75
C ASP A 392 4.65 18.37 23.17
N ILE A 393 4.45 18.17 21.86
CA ILE A 393 4.89 16.95 21.16
C ILE A 393 5.85 17.37 20.06
N GLU A 394 7.08 16.85 20.08
CA GLU A 394 8.10 17.10 19.07
C GLU A 394 7.50 16.99 17.66
N SER A 395 7.61 18.10 16.94
CA SER A 395 6.77 18.53 15.84
C SER A 395 6.98 17.72 14.55
N LEU A 396 6.28 16.59 14.40
CA LEU A 396 5.99 16.09 13.05
C LEU A 396 4.80 16.89 12.49
N PRO A 397 4.94 17.53 11.31
CA PRO A 397 3.82 18.23 10.70
C PRO A 397 2.66 17.26 10.46
N MET A 398 1.43 17.76 10.58
CA MET A 398 0.22 16.98 10.29
C MET A 398 0.37 16.34 8.91
N PRO A 399 0.22 15.00 8.80
CA PRO A 399 0.43 14.32 7.53
C PRO A 399 -0.65 14.73 6.52
N GLU A 400 -0.27 14.83 5.25
CA GLU A 400 -1.19 15.06 4.12
C GLU A 400 -1.33 13.78 3.29
N GLU A 401 -2.37 13.67 2.45
CA GLU A 401 -2.57 12.49 1.58
C GLU A 401 -1.32 12.18 0.73
N LYS A 402 -0.62 13.20 0.23
CA LYS A 402 0.62 13.08 -0.56
C LYS A 402 1.80 12.46 0.19
N ASP A 403 1.72 12.40 1.51
CA ASP A 403 2.75 11.81 2.35
C ASP A 403 2.61 10.29 2.50
N PHE A 404 1.44 9.75 2.16
CA PHE A 404 1.19 8.33 2.13
C PHE A 404 1.34 7.81 0.71
N ARG A 405 2.24 6.83 0.55
CA ARG A 405 2.39 6.04 -0.69
C ARG A 405 2.07 4.59 -0.35
N ASP A 406 0.81 4.34 -0.09
CA ASP A 406 0.29 3.09 0.44
C ASP A 406 -0.90 2.56 -0.39
N TYR A 407 -1.05 1.24 -0.37
CA TYR A 407 -2.04 0.53 -1.16
C TYR A 407 -2.52 -0.70 -0.41
N ILE A 408 -3.79 -1.07 -0.60
CA ILE A 408 -4.27 -2.41 -0.28
C ILE A 408 -4.21 -3.22 -1.57
N LEU A 409 -3.36 -4.24 -1.60
CA LEU A 409 -3.19 -5.13 -2.74
C LEU A 409 -4.06 -6.38 -2.55
N VAL A 410 -4.95 -6.60 -3.51
CA VAL A 410 -5.74 -7.82 -3.63
C VAL A 410 -5.01 -8.76 -4.57
N LEU A 411 -4.71 -9.97 -4.09
CA LEU A 411 -4.10 -11.01 -4.90
C LEU A 411 -5.22 -11.82 -5.59
N PRO A 412 -5.16 -12.06 -6.91
CA PRO A 412 -6.16 -12.86 -7.60
C PRO A 412 -5.88 -14.37 -7.42
N ILE A 413 -5.61 -14.77 -6.19
CA ILE A 413 -5.42 -16.16 -5.77
C ILE A 413 -6.54 -16.48 -4.76
N PRO A 414 -7.30 -17.57 -4.95
CA PRO A 414 -8.34 -17.96 -4.00
C PRO A 414 -7.81 -18.08 -2.57
N ASN A 415 -8.57 -17.59 -1.60
CA ASN A 415 -8.26 -17.64 -0.16
C ASN A 415 -6.97 -16.93 0.28
N MET A 416 -6.38 -16.10 -0.59
CA MET A 416 -5.26 -15.25 -0.19
C MET A 416 -5.78 -13.95 0.42
N PRO A 417 -5.32 -13.60 1.63
CA PRO A 417 -5.72 -12.35 2.26
C PRO A 417 -5.16 -11.16 1.47
N PRO A 418 -5.90 -10.04 1.39
CA PRO A 418 -5.34 -8.79 0.91
C PRO A 418 -4.20 -8.34 1.80
N VAL A 419 -3.21 -7.65 1.23
CA VAL A 419 -2.06 -7.12 1.97
C VAL A 419 -2.04 -5.61 1.85
N TYR A 420 -1.79 -4.92 2.96
CA TYR A 420 -1.50 -3.48 2.91
C TYR A 420 0.00 -3.29 2.72
N VAL A 421 0.39 -2.46 1.78
CA VAL A 421 1.78 -2.09 1.53
C VAL A 421 1.95 -0.59 1.65
N TYR A 422 3.11 -0.17 2.14
CA TYR A 422 3.49 1.25 2.20
C TYR A 422 4.94 1.41 1.76
N LEU A 423 5.14 2.31 0.81
CA LEU A 423 6.35 2.39 -0.01
C LEU A 423 7.12 3.67 0.34
N SER A 424 8.45 3.59 0.34
CA SER A 424 9.29 4.80 0.41
C SER A 424 8.98 5.71 -0.78
N LYS A 425 9.00 7.03 -0.59
CA LYS A 425 8.91 7.96 -1.73
C LYS A 425 10.09 7.75 -2.70
N PRO A 426 9.90 7.97 -4.02
CA PRO A 426 10.99 7.87 -4.98
C PRO A 426 12.19 8.74 -4.59
N PRO A 427 13.43 8.31 -4.89
CA PRO A 427 14.60 9.17 -4.75
C PRO A 427 14.43 10.48 -5.52
N VAL A 428 15.12 11.52 -5.07
CA VAL A 428 15.19 12.79 -5.82
C VAL A 428 16.04 12.61 -7.07
N LYS A 429 15.71 13.35 -8.13
CA LYS A 429 16.50 13.41 -9.36
C LYS A 429 17.35 14.68 -9.37
N LEU A 430 18.55 14.61 -9.92
CA LEU A 430 19.40 15.78 -10.08
C LEU A 430 18.70 16.84 -10.95
N PHE A 431 18.72 18.10 -10.49
CA PHE A 431 18.03 19.25 -11.08
C PHE A 431 16.49 19.19 -11.06
N GLU A 432 15.92 18.27 -10.29
CA GLU A 432 14.49 18.26 -10.03
C GLU A 432 14.07 19.52 -9.26
N VAL A 433 12.93 20.10 -9.68
CA VAL A 433 12.37 21.31 -9.09
C VAL A 433 10.96 21.05 -8.59
N ASP A 434 10.73 21.39 -7.33
CA ASP A 434 9.43 21.32 -6.68
C ASP A 434 9.42 22.24 -5.44
N LEU A 435 8.30 22.31 -4.71
CA LEU A 435 8.29 22.90 -3.37
C LEU A 435 9.24 22.14 -2.45
N TYR A 436 10.00 22.84 -1.62
CA TYR A 436 10.95 22.23 -0.70
C TYR A 436 10.32 21.11 0.14
N ARG A 437 9.12 21.36 0.68
CA ARG A 437 8.39 20.37 1.48
C ARG A 437 8.04 19.09 0.72
N ASN A 438 7.93 19.11 -0.60
CA ASN A 438 7.62 17.92 -1.39
C ASN A 438 8.83 16.98 -1.51
N PHE A 439 10.05 17.47 -1.24
CA PHE A 439 11.25 16.64 -1.13
C PHE A 439 11.39 15.94 0.24
N ALA A 440 10.54 16.27 1.22
CA ALA A 440 10.59 15.66 2.54
C ALA A 440 10.32 14.14 2.47
N GLY A 441 11.20 13.37 3.11
CA GLY A 441 11.15 11.90 3.14
C GLY A 441 11.70 11.19 1.90
N ARG A 442 12.14 11.94 0.87
CA ARG A 442 12.77 11.35 -0.33
C ARG A 442 14.26 11.08 -0.11
N LEU A 443 14.74 9.97 -0.66
CA LEU A 443 16.16 9.61 -0.63
C LEU A 443 16.98 10.61 -1.47
N ARG A 444 18.13 11.06 -0.95
CA ARG A 444 18.90 12.16 -1.52
C ARG A 444 20.22 11.78 -2.21
N ASN A 445 20.81 10.62 -1.94
CA ASN A 445 22.00 10.09 -2.65
C ASN A 445 23.11 11.13 -2.98
N GLY A 446 23.61 11.86 -1.98
CA GLY A 446 24.67 12.88 -2.17
C GLY A 446 24.22 14.18 -2.85
N THR A 447 22.91 14.46 -2.88
CA THR A 447 22.33 15.72 -3.35
C THR A 447 21.57 16.43 -2.25
N HIS A 448 21.35 17.73 -2.39
CA HIS A 448 20.56 18.53 -1.46
C HIS A 448 19.49 19.33 -2.20
N ALA A 449 18.36 19.55 -1.53
CA ALA A 449 17.37 20.52 -1.96
C ALA A 449 17.81 21.92 -1.50
N ASP A 450 18.00 22.80 -2.46
CA ASP A 450 18.41 24.18 -2.25
C ASP A 450 17.21 25.13 -2.44
N HIS A 451 16.93 25.97 -1.45
CA HIS A 451 15.76 26.86 -1.46
C HIS A 451 16.05 28.09 -2.33
N MET A 452 15.17 28.37 -3.28
CA MET A 452 15.35 29.44 -4.25
C MET A 452 14.06 30.28 -4.31
N PRO A 453 14.03 31.51 -3.75
CA PRO A 453 15.10 32.19 -2.99
C PRO A 453 15.35 31.56 -1.61
N SER A 454 16.37 32.05 -0.89
CA SER A 454 16.75 31.50 0.41
C SER A 454 15.60 31.49 1.43
N ALA A 455 15.52 30.43 2.24
CA ALA A 455 14.52 30.31 3.29
C ALA A 455 14.56 31.48 4.29
N ALA A 456 15.74 32.06 4.52
CA ALA A 456 15.92 33.22 5.40
C ALA A 456 15.23 34.49 4.83
N ALA A 457 15.39 34.76 3.53
CA ALA A 457 14.73 35.88 2.87
C ALA A 457 13.19 35.70 2.87
N VAL A 458 12.71 34.48 2.62
CA VAL A 458 11.28 34.16 2.70
C VAL A 458 10.73 34.38 4.11
N LYS A 459 11.43 33.91 5.15
CA LYS A 459 11.03 34.16 6.56
C LYS A 459 10.98 35.65 6.88
N ALA A 460 11.96 36.43 6.43
CA ALA A 460 11.99 37.87 6.64
C ALA A 460 10.78 38.56 5.96
N ARG A 461 10.46 38.19 4.71
CA ARG A 461 9.28 38.71 3.99
C ARG A 461 7.98 38.34 4.69
N LEU A 462 7.80 37.08 5.09
CA LEU A 462 6.61 36.62 5.80
C LEU A 462 6.41 37.33 7.14
N LYS A 463 7.49 37.53 7.90
CA LYS A 463 7.46 38.28 9.17
C LYS A 463 7.06 39.73 8.97
N ALA A 464 7.49 40.37 7.87
CA ALA A 464 7.11 41.73 7.54
C ALA A 464 5.62 41.85 7.15
N LEU A 465 5.11 40.91 6.36
CA LEU A 465 3.70 40.88 5.94
C LEU A 465 2.75 40.50 7.07
N TYR A 466 3.17 39.59 7.95
CA TYR A 466 2.36 39.06 9.04
C TYR A 466 3.13 39.10 10.38
N PRO A 467 3.22 40.27 11.03
CA PRO A 467 4.02 40.44 12.25
C PRO A 467 3.54 39.60 13.45
N LYS A 468 2.33 39.05 13.39
CA LYS A 468 1.72 38.23 14.44
C LYS A 468 1.96 36.72 14.28
N LEU A 469 2.55 36.26 13.16
CA LEU A 469 2.84 34.84 12.95
C LEU A 469 3.82 34.33 14.01
N LEU A 470 3.55 33.15 14.55
CA LEU A 470 4.44 32.49 15.49
C LEU A 470 5.71 32.02 14.77
N PRO A 471 6.85 31.90 15.48
CA PRO A 471 8.08 31.37 14.89
C PRO A 471 7.92 29.97 14.28
N SER A 472 7.07 29.13 14.85
CA SER A 472 6.73 27.79 14.33
C SER A 472 6.01 27.85 12.98
N GLU A 473 5.05 28.76 12.84
CA GLU A 473 4.30 28.99 11.61
C GLU A 473 5.22 29.55 10.52
N LEU A 474 6.06 30.55 10.85
CA LEU A 474 7.08 31.08 9.92
C LEU A 474 8.04 29.99 9.42
N ASN A 475 8.47 29.09 10.31
CA ASN A 475 9.32 27.96 9.93
C ASN A 475 8.60 26.98 9.00
N SER A 476 7.32 26.70 9.26
CA SER A 476 6.49 25.85 8.40
C SER A 476 6.29 26.49 7.02
N ASP A 477 5.86 27.75 6.99
CA ASP A 477 5.53 28.45 5.75
C ASP A 477 6.75 28.73 4.89
N SER A 478 7.93 28.90 5.50
CA SER A 478 9.19 29.02 4.76
C SER A 478 9.56 27.77 3.96
N LYS A 479 8.93 26.62 4.22
CA LYS A 479 9.08 25.39 3.42
C LYS A 479 8.16 25.37 2.19
N ASN A 480 7.23 26.31 2.06
CA ASN A 480 6.39 26.54 0.88
C ASN A 480 7.10 27.46 -0.13
N VAL A 481 8.37 27.17 -0.43
CA VAL A 481 9.17 27.87 -1.45
C VAL A 481 9.72 26.84 -2.42
N SER A 482 9.92 27.26 -3.67
CA SER A 482 10.56 26.39 -4.66
C SER A 482 11.98 26.02 -4.24
N ALA A 483 12.37 24.79 -4.55
CA ALA A 483 13.71 24.29 -4.34
C ALA A 483 14.16 23.47 -5.54
N ILE A 484 15.47 23.41 -5.74
CA ILE A 484 16.12 22.60 -6.76
C ILE A 484 17.06 21.58 -6.12
N ILE A 485 17.06 20.37 -6.66
CA ILE A 485 17.98 19.30 -6.24
C ILE A 485 19.33 19.50 -6.93
N ILE A 486 20.38 19.72 -6.15
CA ILE A 486 21.74 19.97 -6.63
C ILE A 486 22.75 19.09 -5.88
N PRO A 487 23.96 18.87 -6.40
CA PRO A 487 24.98 18.10 -5.69
C PRO A 487 25.26 18.71 -4.31
N GLU A 488 25.45 17.87 -3.30
CA GLU A 488 25.73 18.30 -1.93
C GLU A 488 26.91 19.28 -1.87
N GLU A 489 27.98 19.00 -2.62
CA GLU A 489 29.16 19.84 -2.70
C GLU A 489 28.85 21.26 -3.23
N VAL A 490 28.00 21.37 -4.26
CA VAL A 490 27.61 22.68 -4.80
C VAL A 490 26.78 23.45 -3.79
N HIS A 491 25.81 22.79 -3.14
CA HIS A 491 25.01 23.41 -2.10
C HIS A 491 25.88 23.90 -0.95
N GLN A 492 26.73 23.02 -0.40
CA GLN A 492 27.54 23.31 0.78
C GLN A 492 28.66 24.33 0.53
N LYS A 493 29.30 24.32 -0.65
CA LYS A 493 30.47 25.17 -0.90
C LYS A 493 30.12 26.47 -1.59
N LEU A 494 29.13 26.48 -2.48
CA LEU A 494 28.92 27.58 -3.41
C LEU A 494 27.59 28.30 -3.25
N SER A 495 26.56 27.60 -2.76
CA SER A 495 25.26 28.25 -2.58
C SER A 495 25.28 29.21 -1.40
N GLN A 496 24.77 30.42 -1.62
CA GLN A 496 24.66 31.46 -0.59
C GLN A 496 23.52 31.14 0.39
N THR A 497 22.54 30.36 -0.06
CA THR A 497 21.40 29.89 0.73
C THR A 497 21.80 28.88 1.82
N TYR A 498 23.01 28.29 1.71
CA TYR A 498 23.46 27.24 2.60
C TYR A 498 23.92 27.78 3.95
N GLY A 499 23.47 27.16 5.03
CA GLY A 499 24.06 27.30 6.37
C GLY A 499 24.08 28.72 6.94
N GLY A 500 23.17 29.60 6.52
CA GLY A 500 23.10 30.97 7.02
C GLY A 500 24.21 31.90 6.51
N ARG A 501 24.82 31.59 5.36
CA ARG A 501 25.86 32.42 4.73
C ARG A 501 25.36 33.77 4.23
N ASN A 502 24.05 33.93 4.08
CA ASN A 502 23.45 35.22 3.75
C ASN A 502 23.69 36.20 4.91
N SER A 503 24.31 37.34 4.63
CA SER A 503 24.44 38.42 5.62
C SER A 503 23.06 39.02 5.92
N SER A 504 22.93 39.69 7.07
CA SER A 504 21.68 40.36 7.45
C SER A 504 21.24 41.37 6.39
N GLU A 505 22.17 42.12 5.80
CA GLU A 505 21.89 43.10 4.73
C GLU A 505 21.46 42.42 3.43
N GLN A 506 21.98 41.23 3.14
CA GLN A 506 21.53 40.45 1.99
C GLN A 506 20.12 39.92 2.22
N ILE A 507 19.83 39.37 3.40
CA ILE A 507 18.49 38.86 3.75
C ILE A 507 17.46 39.99 3.65
N GLU A 508 17.76 41.17 4.18
CA GLU A 508 16.85 42.32 4.11
C GLU A 508 16.56 42.72 2.66
N ARG A 509 17.61 42.90 1.84
CA ARG A 509 17.45 43.21 0.41
C ARG A 509 16.70 42.12 -0.37
N ASP A 510 17.06 40.86 -0.16
CA ASP A 510 16.42 39.72 -0.84
C ASP A 510 14.95 39.57 -0.42
N SER A 511 14.60 39.90 0.83
CA SER A 511 13.22 39.84 1.31
C SER A 511 12.31 40.89 0.67
N GLN A 512 12.86 42.00 0.18
CA GLN A 512 12.12 43.05 -0.50
C GLN A 512 11.77 42.68 -1.95
N ASP A 513 12.60 41.87 -2.60
CA ASP A 513 12.39 41.35 -3.95
C ASP A 513 12.84 39.89 -4.06
N LEU A 514 11.93 38.99 -3.67
CA LEU A 514 12.13 37.55 -3.70
C LEU A 514 12.31 37.00 -5.13
N ARG A 515 11.81 37.71 -6.15
CA ARG A 515 11.94 37.30 -7.55
C ARG A 515 13.36 37.52 -8.03
N ALA A 516 13.89 38.72 -7.84
CA ALA A 516 15.28 39.01 -8.19
C ALA A 516 16.27 38.25 -7.29
N ALA A 517 15.91 37.99 -6.03
CA ALA A 517 16.71 37.14 -5.15
C ALA A 517 16.90 35.73 -5.73
N LEU A 518 15.83 35.10 -6.22
CA LEU A 518 15.90 33.80 -6.86
C LEU A 518 16.92 33.79 -8.00
N ASP A 519 16.81 34.75 -8.92
CA ASP A 519 17.70 34.82 -10.08
C ASP A 519 19.16 34.97 -9.68
N ARG A 520 19.46 35.85 -8.72
CA ARG A 520 20.83 36.01 -8.17
C ARG A 520 21.36 34.72 -7.56
N ASN A 521 20.55 34.04 -6.75
CA ASN A 521 20.94 32.82 -6.05
C ASN A 521 21.19 31.68 -7.06
N PHE A 522 20.34 31.57 -8.07
CA PHE A 522 20.49 30.58 -9.13
C PHE A 522 21.71 30.86 -10.03
N ASP A 523 21.92 32.10 -10.44
CA ASP A 523 23.05 32.50 -11.28
C ASP A 523 24.39 32.25 -10.60
N ALA A 524 24.46 32.40 -9.29
CA ALA A 524 25.68 32.11 -8.51
C ALA A 524 26.11 30.64 -8.61
N ILE A 525 25.17 29.69 -8.66
CA ILE A 525 25.47 28.25 -8.71
C ILE A 525 25.46 27.67 -10.13
N LYS A 526 24.80 28.34 -11.08
CA LYS A 526 24.60 27.88 -12.47
C LYS A 526 25.90 27.42 -13.16
N PRO A 527 27.05 28.13 -13.08
CA PRO A 527 28.30 27.67 -13.71
C PRO A 527 28.80 26.33 -13.17
N SER A 528 28.58 26.08 -11.88
CA SER A 528 28.98 24.83 -11.23
C SER A 528 28.04 23.70 -11.59
N LEU A 529 26.73 23.94 -11.68
CA LEU A 529 25.78 22.92 -12.12
C LEU A 529 26.09 22.39 -13.53
N LYS A 530 26.58 23.25 -14.43
CA LYS A 530 27.07 22.84 -15.76
C LYS A 530 28.24 21.85 -15.70
N ARG A 531 29.13 21.98 -14.70
CA ARG A 531 30.25 21.03 -14.50
C ARG A 531 29.76 19.64 -14.09
N TYR A 532 28.56 19.55 -13.51
CA TYR A 532 27.88 18.28 -13.20
C TYR A 532 26.95 17.81 -14.33
N GLY A 533 27.15 18.31 -15.57
CA GLY A 533 26.46 17.83 -16.77
C GLY A 533 25.10 18.47 -17.05
N ALA A 534 24.71 19.52 -16.33
CA ALA A 534 23.48 20.25 -16.63
C ALA A 534 23.62 21.00 -17.97
N THR A 535 22.64 20.82 -18.87
CA THR A 535 22.54 21.64 -20.08
C THR A 535 21.93 23.01 -19.76
N GLU A 536 22.22 24.00 -20.61
CA GLU A 536 21.65 25.35 -20.47
C GLU A 536 20.10 25.31 -20.48
N VAL A 537 19.53 24.51 -21.38
CA VAL A 537 18.08 24.34 -21.51
C VAL A 537 17.47 23.74 -20.25
N GLN A 538 18.11 22.73 -19.63
CA GLN A 538 17.63 22.16 -18.38
C GLN A 538 17.65 23.17 -17.24
N LEU A 539 18.71 23.98 -17.13
CA LEU A 539 18.85 24.98 -16.07
C LEU A 539 17.82 26.11 -16.22
N GLU A 540 17.59 26.60 -17.44
CA GLU A 540 16.59 27.63 -17.67
C GLU A 540 15.15 27.12 -17.50
N ASN A 541 14.86 25.87 -17.89
CA ASN A 541 13.58 25.24 -17.58
C ASN A 541 13.37 25.08 -16.07
N ALA A 542 14.42 24.71 -15.32
CA ALA A 542 14.38 24.62 -13.87
C ALA A 542 14.11 25.98 -13.23
N ARG A 543 14.80 27.04 -13.68
CA ARG A 543 14.58 28.42 -13.23
C ARG A 543 13.14 28.89 -13.49
N GLN A 544 12.64 28.70 -14.71
CA GLN A 544 11.26 29.05 -15.05
C GLN A 544 10.25 28.29 -14.18
N ARG A 545 10.49 27.00 -13.91
CA ARG A 545 9.63 26.21 -13.04
C ARG A 545 9.63 26.74 -11.61
N MET A 546 10.78 27.13 -11.08
CA MET A 546 10.88 27.72 -9.74
C MET A 546 10.11 29.05 -9.63
N HIS A 547 10.25 29.94 -10.62
CA HIS A 547 9.46 31.18 -10.69
C HIS A 547 7.96 30.89 -10.69
N LYS A 548 7.50 29.93 -11.51
CA LYS A 548 6.09 29.53 -11.56
C LYS A 548 5.59 29.03 -10.20
N ILE A 549 6.35 28.16 -9.52
CA ILE A 549 5.99 27.65 -8.19
C ILE A 549 5.86 28.79 -7.18
N ASN A 550 6.83 29.69 -7.12
CA ASN A 550 6.82 30.81 -6.16
C ASN A 550 5.69 31.81 -6.44
N GLU A 551 5.33 32.01 -7.72
CA GLU A 551 4.16 32.80 -8.11
C GLU A 551 2.84 32.14 -7.67
N GLU A 552 2.72 30.83 -7.86
CA GLU A 552 1.57 30.02 -7.38
C GLU A 552 1.45 30.07 -5.84
N GLN A 553 2.57 30.12 -5.12
CA GLN A 553 2.59 30.32 -3.65
C GLN A 553 2.37 31.78 -3.23
N GLY A 554 2.24 32.72 -4.18
CA GLY A 554 2.03 34.14 -3.88
C GLY A 554 3.26 34.86 -3.31
N LEU A 555 4.46 34.30 -3.42
CA LEU A 555 5.69 34.88 -2.85
C LEU A 555 6.14 36.17 -3.56
N TYR A 556 5.68 36.40 -4.80
CA TYR A 556 6.02 37.60 -5.58
C TYR A 556 4.98 38.72 -5.45
N LYS A 557 3.99 38.57 -4.57
CA LYS A 557 2.93 39.56 -4.38
C LYS A 557 3.26 40.58 -3.28
#